data_AF-A0A2G6CKZ2-F1
#
_entry.id   AF-A0A2G6CKZ2-F1
#
_cell.length_a   1.000
_cell.length_b   1.000
_cell.length_c   1.000
_cell.angle_alpha   90.00
_cell.angle_beta   90.00
_cell.angle_gamma   90.00
#
_symmetry.space_group_name_H-M   'P 1'
#
loop_
_entity.id
_entity.type
_entity.pdbx_description
1 polymer ?
#
loop_
_entity_poly.entity_id
_entity_poly.type
_entity_poly.pdbx_seq_one_letter_code
_entity_poly.pdbx_strand_id
1 'polypeptide(L)'
;MPGDQVGASPQQQQPQRPQRDIGPGDRTAGPSGQPMPGLGGPGGSPPGSVPAPGPGGPPPGPPRRPPGPGRRAAVRDTLGPERVEEPGFAPPGGAEPMMNDPMGAPDPGFGPAEPAPPPPQRAPEPVAPPQREPRQPRQPRPEASPRDPRRQRVFELQKEVHDRLIEYLDLRRMDIDQLADEELWEKTENAICDIVESMDSEGRIQSFVDQDLLIKDVLNEALGLGPLEDLLADEAVDEIMVNRSDQIYIEAGGRLQATDKGFSSDKAVLGVIERIVAPLGRRIDESSPLVDARLKDGSRVNAIIPPLALRGPTLTIRKFRRDMLTAEELVRKGSLTQGMVEFMEMCVTARKNIVISGGTGSGKTTTLNIVSNFIPEGDRVLTIEDAAELQLKHDHWVQLESRPANIEGKGAIMIRDLVKNSLRMRPDRIVVGECRGGEALDMLQAMNTGHDGSLTTAHSNSPRDTLARLETMVLMAGMDLPIRAIREQIAAAIDVIIHQSRFSDGSRRITHVTEVAGMEGEVITLQDIFTFKQEGFDDQGKILGRYVPSGFVPRFYEDLQRRGIPVNMNIFRE
;
A
#
# COMPACT_ATOMS: atom_id res chain seq x y z
N MET A 1 44.92 19.48 45.13
CA MET A 1 45.17 20.93 45.17
C MET A 1 44.22 21.58 44.18
N PRO A 2 43.38 22.54 44.59
CA PRO A 2 42.41 23.25 43.74
C PRO A 2 42.96 24.61 43.22
N GLY A 3 42.23 25.23 42.27
CA GLY A 3 42.36 26.63 41.82
C GLY A 3 43.15 26.79 40.51
N ASP A 4 42.88 27.73 39.61
CA ASP A 4 41.84 28.76 39.50
C ASP A 4 41.80 29.27 38.03
N GLN A 5 40.72 29.98 37.73
CA GLN A 5 40.21 30.61 36.51
C GLN A 5 41.12 31.43 35.53
N VAL A 6 40.51 31.66 34.34
CA VAL A 6 40.50 32.83 33.42
C VAL A 6 41.31 32.79 32.10
N GLY A 7 40.55 32.64 30.98
CA GLY A 7 40.46 33.61 29.88
C GLY A 7 41.43 33.52 28.69
N ALA A 8 40.88 33.26 27.49
CA ALA A 8 41.06 34.04 26.24
C ALA A 8 40.70 33.21 24.98
N SER A 9 40.10 33.89 24.01
CA SER A 9 39.51 33.43 22.75
C SER A 9 40.43 32.60 21.83
N PRO A 10 39.90 31.64 21.04
CA PRO A 10 40.62 31.06 19.91
C PRO A 10 40.28 31.77 18.58
N GLN A 11 41.33 32.22 17.89
CA GLN A 11 41.32 32.69 16.51
C GLN A 11 41.06 31.54 15.53
N GLN A 12 40.39 31.92 14.43
CA GLN A 12 40.03 31.12 13.27
C GLN A 12 41.24 30.37 12.66
N GLN A 13 41.09 29.06 12.43
CA GLN A 13 41.88 28.31 11.47
C GLN A 13 40.94 27.57 10.51
N GLN A 14 41.08 27.90 9.22
CA GLN A 14 40.44 27.22 8.09
C GLN A 14 41.08 25.84 7.86
N PRO A 15 40.32 24.78 7.53
CA PRO A 15 40.89 23.54 7.03
C PRO A 15 41.11 23.60 5.50
N GLN A 16 42.36 23.35 5.11
CA GLN A 16 42.82 23.25 3.72
C GLN A 16 42.34 21.94 3.05
N ARG A 17 41.95 22.05 1.77
CA ARG A 17 41.67 20.92 0.87
C ARG A 17 42.98 20.26 0.40
N PRO A 18 43.03 18.92 0.22
CA PRO A 18 44.15 18.28 -0.47
C PRO A 18 43.89 18.19 -2.00
N GLN A 19 44.81 18.74 -2.80
CA GLN A 19 44.92 18.51 -4.24
C GLN A 19 45.92 17.38 -4.53
N ARG A 20 45.57 16.54 -5.51
CA ARG A 20 46.39 15.46 -6.05
C ARG A 20 47.36 15.97 -7.12
N ASP A 21 48.54 15.37 -7.11
CA ASP A 21 49.65 15.49 -8.06
C ASP A 21 49.29 15.23 -9.52
N ILE A 22 49.79 16.08 -10.42
CA ILE A 22 50.18 15.71 -11.80
C ILE A 22 51.50 16.44 -12.12
N GLY A 23 52.54 15.67 -12.45
CA GLY A 23 53.84 16.14 -12.94
C GLY A 23 53.89 16.36 -14.47
N PRO A 24 54.95 17.01 -15.00
CA PRO A 24 54.79 17.99 -16.07
C PRO A 24 55.47 17.66 -17.40
N GLY A 25 55.11 18.44 -18.42
CA GLY A 25 55.97 18.90 -19.52
C GLY A 25 55.32 18.80 -20.90
N ASP A 26 55.48 19.72 -21.84
CA ASP A 26 56.06 21.07 -21.88
C ASP A 26 55.69 21.66 -23.27
N ARG A 27 55.43 22.97 -23.35
CA ARG A 27 55.54 23.88 -24.55
C ARG A 27 54.71 23.56 -25.83
N THR A 28 54.13 24.50 -26.60
CA THR A 28 54.35 25.94 -26.81
C THR A 28 53.22 26.52 -27.70
N ALA A 29 52.98 27.83 -27.52
CA ALA A 29 52.54 28.85 -28.52
C ALA A 29 51.08 28.88 -29.06
N GLY A 30 50.36 29.96 -28.72
CA GLY A 30 49.20 30.49 -29.47
C GLY A 30 49.65 31.42 -30.63
N PRO A 31 48.84 32.42 -31.09
CA PRO A 31 47.47 32.77 -30.71
C PRO A 31 46.53 33.19 -31.90
N SER A 32 45.29 33.59 -31.53
CA SER A 32 44.46 34.67 -32.11
C SER A 32 43.54 34.43 -33.35
N GLY A 33 42.33 35.00 -33.26
CA GLY A 33 41.62 35.62 -34.41
C GLY A 33 40.20 35.13 -34.73
N GLN A 34 39.18 35.94 -34.43
CA GLN A 34 37.75 35.83 -34.79
C GLN A 34 37.47 36.06 -36.33
N PRO A 35 36.24 36.34 -36.83
CA PRO A 35 35.00 35.52 -36.95
C PRO A 35 34.33 35.53 -38.37
N MET A 36 33.42 34.55 -38.65
CA MET A 36 32.23 34.54 -39.59
C MET A 36 32.41 34.84 -41.12
N PRO A 37 31.44 34.66 -42.06
CA PRO A 37 30.12 33.96 -42.09
C PRO A 37 29.85 33.09 -43.37
N GLY A 38 28.66 32.45 -43.48
CA GLY A 38 27.88 32.43 -44.75
C GLY A 38 27.52 31.10 -45.47
N LEU A 39 26.23 30.74 -45.38
CA LEU A 39 25.28 30.24 -46.42
C LEU A 39 25.62 29.06 -47.37
N GLY A 40 24.69 28.09 -47.43
CA GLY A 40 24.31 27.36 -48.66
C GLY A 40 24.12 25.83 -48.52
N GLY A 41 22.89 25.33 -48.62
CA GLY A 41 22.62 23.93 -49.04
C GLY A 41 22.55 23.82 -50.59
N PRO A 42 22.02 22.74 -51.20
CA PRO A 42 21.76 21.37 -50.72
C PRO A 42 22.28 20.26 -51.69
N GLY A 43 22.18 18.98 -51.27
CA GLY A 43 21.95 17.83 -52.17
C GLY A 43 23.15 16.98 -52.60
N GLY A 44 22.99 15.65 -52.54
CA GLY A 44 23.82 14.68 -53.27
C GLY A 44 24.22 13.44 -52.48
N SER A 45 23.54 12.31 -52.71
CA SER A 45 23.87 10.96 -52.22
C SER A 45 25.26 10.48 -52.66
N PRO A 46 25.82 9.46 -51.98
CA PRO A 46 26.59 8.43 -52.69
C PRO A 46 26.17 6.98 -52.36
N PRO A 47 26.56 6.01 -53.21
CA PRO A 47 25.99 4.67 -53.26
C PRO A 47 26.75 3.64 -52.42
N GLY A 48 26.13 2.46 -52.30
CA GLY A 48 26.51 1.39 -51.40
C GLY A 48 27.67 0.49 -51.85
N SER A 49 27.99 -0.41 -50.94
CA SER A 49 28.82 -1.59 -51.16
C SER A 49 28.20 -2.79 -50.44
N VAL A 50 28.13 -3.90 -51.18
CA VAL A 50 27.61 -5.22 -50.79
C VAL A 50 28.71 -6.01 -50.07
N PRO A 51 28.37 -6.98 -49.21
CA PRO A 51 28.92 -8.33 -49.46
C PRO A 51 27.91 -9.48 -49.30
N ALA A 52 28.35 -10.59 -49.90
CA ALA A 52 27.70 -11.84 -50.29
C ALA A 52 27.44 -12.87 -49.13
N PRO A 53 26.78 -14.02 -49.40
CA PRO A 53 25.97 -14.75 -48.40
C PRO A 53 26.48 -16.13 -47.92
N GLY A 54 26.01 -16.50 -46.72
CA GLY A 54 25.56 -17.85 -46.26
C GLY A 54 26.61 -18.89 -45.86
N PRO A 55 26.25 -20.03 -45.19
CA PRO A 55 24.88 -20.51 -44.88
C PRO A 55 24.66 -21.13 -43.46
N GLY A 56 23.41 -21.45 -43.10
CA GLY A 56 23.09 -22.49 -42.11
C GLY A 56 21.82 -22.28 -41.25
N GLY A 57 20.67 -22.77 -41.70
CA GLY A 57 19.43 -22.86 -40.90
C GLY A 57 18.46 -23.93 -41.43
N PRO A 58 17.75 -24.70 -40.57
CA PRO A 58 16.97 -25.89 -40.94
C PRO A 58 15.57 -25.58 -41.53
N PRO A 59 14.89 -26.57 -42.15
CA PRO A 59 13.75 -26.34 -43.05
C PRO A 59 12.37 -26.18 -42.36
N PRO A 60 11.38 -25.55 -43.03
CA PRO A 60 10.03 -25.34 -42.49
C PRO A 60 9.06 -26.51 -42.77
N GLY A 61 8.07 -26.66 -41.88
CA GLY A 61 6.99 -27.65 -41.95
C GLY A 61 5.85 -27.31 -42.94
N PRO A 62 4.91 -28.24 -43.17
CA PRO A 62 3.95 -28.18 -44.28
C PRO A 62 2.75 -27.24 -44.05
N PRO A 63 2.07 -26.79 -45.14
CA PRO A 63 1.07 -25.73 -45.08
C PRO A 63 -0.33 -26.19 -44.64
N ARG A 64 -1.06 -25.25 -44.01
CA ARG A 64 -2.45 -25.39 -43.54
C ARG A 64 -3.46 -25.37 -44.70
N ARG A 65 -4.49 -26.23 -44.61
CA ARG A 65 -5.66 -26.26 -45.51
C ARG A 65 -6.62 -25.09 -45.25
N PRO A 66 -7.31 -24.54 -46.27
CA PRO A 66 -8.40 -23.58 -46.11
C PRO A 66 -9.77 -24.26 -45.83
N PRO A 67 -10.74 -23.53 -45.22
CA PRO A 67 -12.05 -24.08 -44.86
C PRO A 67 -13.02 -24.12 -46.06
N GLY A 68 -13.92 -25.11 -46.04
CA GLY A 68 -14.96 -25.32 -47.07
C GLY A 68 -16.14 -24.34 -46.97
N PRO A 69 -16.98 -24.23 -48.03
CA PRO A 69 -18.02 -23.21 -48.13
C PRO A 69 -19.34 -23.65 -47.48
N GLY A 70 -19.84 -22.83 -46.56
CA GLY A 70 -21.20 -22.90 -46.02
C GLY A 70 -22.21 -22.21 -46.94
N ARG A 71 -23.36 -22.88 -47.15
CA ARG A 71 -24.46 -22.48 -48.02
C ARG A 71 -25.23 -21.23 -47.53
N ARG A 72 -25.75 -20.47 -48.49
CA ARG A 72 -26.67 -19.32 -48.36
C ARG A 72 -28.15 -19.74 -48.32
N ALA A 73 -28.96 -18.77 -47.86
CA ALA A 73 -30.40 -18.50 -48.06
C ALA A 73 -31.35 -19.15 -47.02
N ALA A 74 -32.39 -18.48 -46.47
CA ALA A 74 -33.16 -17.29 -46.85
C ALA A 74 -33.79 -16.62 -45.58
N VAL A 75 -33.93 -15.29 -45.43
CA VAL A 75 -35.11 -14.41 -45.75
C VAL A 75 -36.40 -14.91 -45.01
N ARG A 76 -37.14 -14.20 -44.13
CA ARG A 76 -37.67 -12.81 -44.08
C ARG A 76 -38.42 -12.55 -42.73
N ASP A 77 -38.53 -11.28 -42.29
CA ASP A 77 -39.68 -10.53 -41.70
C ASP A 77 -40.66 -11.21 -40.70
N THR A 78 -41.26 -10.62 -39.65
CA THR A 78 -41.52 -9.23 -39.17
C THR A 78 -42.28 -9.32 -37.82
N LEU A 79 -42.10 -8.30 -36.95
CA LEU A 79 -43.07 -7.62 -36.06
C LEU A 79 -44.03 -8.39 -35.09
N GLY A 80 -43.94 -8.03 -33.80
CA GLY A 80 -45.12 -7.54 -33.04
C GLY A 80 -45.63 -8.37 -31.84
N PRO A 81 -46.24 -7.73 -30.82
CA PRO A 81 -46.12 -8.10 -29.39
C PRO A 81 -47.42 -8.58 -28.73
N GLU A 82 -47.37 -9.08 -27.48
CA GLU A 82 -48.20 -8.69 -26.32
C GLU A 82 -48.29 -9.74 -25.19
N ARG A 83 -48.66 -9.22 -24.01
CA ARG A 83 -48.76 -9.81 -22.66
C ARG A 83 -49.99 -10.72 -22.48
N VAL A 84 -50.07 -11.42 -21.34
CA VAL A 84 -51.16 -11.44 -20.31
C VAL A 84 -51.38 -12.83 -19.68
N GLU A 85 -51.18 -12.86 -18.35
CA GLU A 85 -51.89 -13.52 -17.22
C GLU A 85 -52.19 -15.05 -17.13
N GLU A 86 -52.15 -15.50 -15.85
CA GLU A 86 -52.57 -16.78 -15.21
C GLU A 86 -54.10 -17.08 -15.38
N PRO A 87 -54.79 -18.08 -14.72
CA PRO A 87 -54.39 -19.01 -13.64
C PRO A 87 -54.98 -20.47 -13.63
N GLY A 88 -54.44 -21.28 -12.72
CA GLY A 88 -55.12 -22.16 -11.74
C GLY A 88 -56.05 -23.33 -12.15
N PHE A 89 -55.78 -24.54 -11.62
CA PHE A 89 -56.84 -25.47 -11.16
C PHE A 89 -56.31 -26.57 -10.20
N ALA A 90 -57.14 -26.97 -9.23
CA ALA A 90 -56.93 -28.02 -8.22
C ALA A 90 -57.94 -29.21 -8.43
N PRO A 91 -58.23 -30.12 -7.48
CA PRO A 91 -57.98 -31.57 -7.56
C PRO A 91 -59.26 -32.45 -7.58
N PRO A 92 -59.16 -33.79 -7.42
CA PRO A 92 -59.92 -34.50 -6.34
C PRO A 92 -59.16 -35.75 -5.78
N GLY A 93 -59.52 -36.50 -4.72
CA GLY A 93 -60.64 -36.57 -3.75
C GLY A 93 -60.89 -38.02 -3.23
N GLY A 94 -61.10 -38.20 -1.91
CA GLY A 94 -61.85 -39.28 -1.19
C GLY A 94 -61.27 -40.72 -1.11
N ALA A 95 -61.54 -41.62 -0.13
CA ALA A 95 -62.29 -41.66 1.15
C ALA A 95 -61.99 -43.02 1.89
N GLU A 96 -62.24 -43.13 3.22
CA GLU A 96 -62.07 -44.29 4.17
C GLU A 96 -63.22 -45.35 4.10
N PRO A 97 -63.53 -46.30 5.06
CA PRO A 97 -62.90 -46.85 6.32
C PRO A 97 -63.09 -48.39 6.60
N MET A 98 -62.62 -48.92 7.77
CA MET A 98 -63.32 -49.84 8.75
C MET A 98 -62.47 -50.90 9.52
N MET A 99 -62.97 -51.24 10.72
CA MET A 99 -62.47 -51.94 11.95
C MET A 99 -62.13 -53.45 11.89
N ASN A 100 -61.32 -53.95 12.86
CA ASN A 100 -61.66 -55.05 13.81
C ASN A 100 -60.53 -55.40 14.81
N ASP A 101 -60.92 -55.84 16.01
CA ASP A 101 -60.17 -56.50 17.13
C ASP A 101 -60.94 -57.83 17.47
N PRO A 102 -60.50 -58.87 18.27
CA PRO A 102 -59.59 -58.81 19.45
C PRO A 102 -58.75 -60.10 19.83
N MET A 103 -58.00 -59.98 20.96
CA MET A 103 -57.61 -60.96 22.04
C MET A 103 -56.56 -62.10 21.88
N GLY A 104 -55.59 -62.11 22.82
CA GLY A 104 -54.90 -63.30 23.37
C GLY A 104 -53.65 -62.99 24.21
N ALA A 105 -53.61 -63.39 25.49
CA ALA A 105 -52.42 -63.39 26.38
C ALA A 105 -52.23 -64.81 26.97
N PRO A 106 -51.01 -65.28 27.35
CA PRO A 106 -50.37 -64.87 28.62
C PRO A 106 -48.80 -64.80 28.61
N ASP A 107 -48.25 -64.18 29.67
CA ASP A 107 -46.82 -63.92 29.99
C ASP A 107 -46.17 -65.12 30.74
N PRO A 108 -44.83 -65.37 30.72
CA PRO A 108 -43.92 -64.70 31.67
C PRO A 108 -42.41 -64.55 31.27
N GLY A 109 -41.74 -63.50 31.76
CA GLY A 109 -40.48 -63.66 32.53
C GLY A 109 -39.13 -63.20 31.94
N PHE A 110 -38.68 -62.04 32.45
CA PHE A 110 -37.30 -61.59 32.78
C PHE A 110 -36.17 -61.54 31.72
N GLY A 111 -35.85 -60.30 31.31
CA GLY A 111 -34.55 -59.80 30.81
C GLY A 111 -34.51 -58.27 30.92
N PRO A 112 -33.37 -57.62 31.19
CA PRO A 112 -33.32 -56.32 31.88
C PRO A 112 -33.79 -55.13 31.02
N ALA A 113 -34.36 -54.13 31.71
CA ALA A 113 -34.86 -52.89 31.15
C ALA A 113 -33.78 -52.11 30.37
N GLU A 114 -34.12 -51.71 29.15
CA GLU A 114 -33.45 -50.61 28.45
C GLU A 114 -33.59 -49.31 29.26
N PRO A 115 -32.54 -48.48 29.33
CA PRO A 115 -32.63 -47.18 29.98
C PRO A 115 -33.59 -46.26 29.21
N ALA A 116 -34.47 -45.58 29.95
CA ALA A 116 -35.37 -44.57 29.42
C ALA A 116 -34.61 -43.51 28.60
N PRO A 117 -35.22 -42.98 27.52
CA PRO A 117 -34.63 -41.87 26.78
C PRO A 117 -34.44 -40.67 27.72
N PRO A 118 -33.36 -39.89 27.56
CA PRO A 118 -33.13 -38.72 28.39
C PRO A 118 -34.28 -37.72 28.21
N PRO A 119 -34.62 -36.94 29.26
CA PRO A 119 -35.67 -35.93 29.16
C PRO A 119 -35.33 -34.93 28.05
N PRO A 120 -36.35 -34.32 27.40
CA PRO A 120 -36.11 -33.33 26.36
C PRO A 120 -35.25 -32.20 26.93
N GLN A 121 -34.10 -31.97 26.29
CA GLN A 121 -33.21 -30.87 26.63
C GLN A 121 -34.02 -29.57 26.53
N ARG A 122 -34.07 -28.81 27.63
CA ARG A 122 -34.61 -27.46 27.62
C ARG A 122 -33.93 -26.70 26.48
N ALA A 123 -34.74 -26.04 25.66
CA ALA A 123 -34.26 -25.06 24.70
C ALA A 123 -33.28 -24.11 25.43
N PRO A 124 -32.13 -23.79 24.83
CA PRO A 124 -31.20 -22.87 25.44
C PRO A 124 -31.93 -21.55 25.71
N GLU A 125 -31.91 -21.11 26.97
CA GLU A 125 -32.36 -19.77 27.33
C GLU A 125 -31.67 -18.76 26.41
N PRO A 126 -32.39 -17.69 25.98
CA PRO A 126 -31.78 -16.66 25.15
C PRO A 126 -30.55 -16.14 25.88
N VAL A 127 -29.38 -16.44 25.31
CA VAL A 127 -28.09 -15.99 25.81
C VAL A 127 -28.20 -14.48 25.93
N ALA A 128 -28.16 -13.98 27.17
CA ALA A 128 -28.14 -12.55 27.43
C ALA A 128 -27.03 -11.95 26.54
N PRO A 129 -27.31 -10.84 25.83
CA PRO A 129 -26.31 -10.23 24.97
C PRO A 129 -25.02 -10.06 25.78
N PRO A 130 -23.85 -10.37 25.21
CA PRO A 130 -22.59 -10.30 25.94
C PRO A 130 -22.55 -8.97 26.67
N GLN A 131 -22.37 -9.02 28.00
CA GLN A 131 -22.18 -7.82 28.79
C GLN A 131 -21.08 -7.05 28.10
N ARG A 132 -21.44 -5.93 27.47
CA ARG A 132 -20.47 -5.04 26.85
C ARG A 132 -19.54 -4.67 27.99
N GLU A 133 -18.28 -5.11 27.90
CA GLU A 133 -17.20 -4.51 28.67
C GLU A 133 -17.41 -2.99 28.60
N PRO A 134 -17.18 -2.24 29.70
CA PRO A 134 -17.31 -0.80 29.67
C PRO A 134 -16.55 -0.31 28.46
N ARG A 135 -17.25 0.22 27.46
CA ARG A 135 -16.61 0.81 26.30
C ARG A 135 -15.66 1.84 26.88
N GLN A 136 -14.35 1.57 26.76
CA GLN A 136 -13.35 2.55 27.13
C GLN A 136 -13.79 3.89 26.55
N PRO A 137 -13.71 4.99 27.32
CA PRO A 137 -14.15 6.28 26.84
C PRO A 137 -13.49 6.49 25.48
N ARG A 138 -14.31 6.49 24.42
CA ARG A 138 -13.85 6.89 23.10
C ARG A 138 -13.27 8.27 23.34
N GLN A 139 -11.96 8.41 23.16
CA GLN A 139 -11.33 9.72 23.15
C GLN A 139 -12.19 10.61 22.24
N PRO A 140 -12.41 11.87 22.63
CA PRO A 140 -13.13 12.79 21.77
C PRO A 140 -12.53 12.64 20.38
N ARG A 141 -13.39 12.41 19.39
CA ARG A 141 -13.01 12.66 18.00
C ARG A 141 -12.30 14.02 18.00
N PRO A 142 -11.29 14.28 17.15
CA PRO A 142 -10.93 15.65 16.90
C PRO A 142 -12.22 16.32 16.41
N GLU A 143 -12.93 16.97 17.32
CA GLU A 143 -14.03 17.84 17.01
C GLU A 143 -13.38 18.83 16.08
N ALA A 144 -13.89 18.91 14.85
CA ALA A 144 -13.49 19.97 13.96
C ALA A 144 -13.63 21.25 14.78
N SER A 145 -12.50 21.88 15.12
CA SER A 145 -12.50 23.09 15.92
C SER A 145 -13.55 24.03 15.35
N PRO A 146 -14.36 24.71 16.20
CA PRO A 146 -15.31 25.71 15.73
C PRO A 146 -14.60 26.58 14.70
N ARG A 147 -15.13 26.65 13.47
CA ARG A 147 -14.47 27.33 12.34
C ARG A 147 -13.96 28.69 12.82
N ASP A 148 -12.65 28.82 13.00
CA ASP A 148 -12.01 30.05 13.44
C ASP A 148 -12.44 31.16 12.46
N PRO A 149 -13.13 32.22 12.90
CA PRO A 149 -13.59 33.28 12.03
C PRO A 149 -12.44 33.92 11.20
N ARG A 150 -11.23 33.96 11.75
CA ARG A 150 -10.04 34.46 11.02
C ARG A 150 -9.67 33.52 9.88
N ARG A 151 -9.68 32.21 10.13
CA ARG A 151 -9.42 31.19 9.11
C ARG A 151 -10.48 31.21 8.01
N GLN A 152 -11.75 31.32 8.39
CA GLN A 152 -12.84 31.45 7.41
C GLN A 152 -12.63 32.68 6.52
N ARG A 153 -12.18 33.80 7.10
CA ARG A 153 -11.88 35.02 6.34
C ARG A 153 -10.70 34.84 5.37
N VAL A 154 -9.64 34.15 5.77
CA VAL A 154 -8.50 33.86 4.89
C VAL A 154 -8.97 33.02 3.69
N PHE A 155 -9.81 32.00 3.89
CA PHE A 155 -10.36 31.22 2.78
C PHE A 155 -11.25 32.03 1.83
N GLU A 156 -12.06 32.94 2.37
CA GLU A 156 -12.88 33.84 1.55
C GLU A 156 -12.00 34.74 0.68
N LEU A 157 -10.90 35.27 1.24
CA LEU A 157 -9.94 36.09 0.49
C LEU A 157 -9.21 35.27 -0.57
N GLN A 158 -8.74 34.07 -0.23
CA GLN A 158 -8.09 33.15 -1.19
C GLN A 158 -9.02 32.87 -2.38
N LYS A 159 -10.30 32.62 -2.11
CA LYS A 159 -11.31 32.44 -3.15
C LYS A 159 -11.54 33.69 -3.99
N GLU A 160 -11.66 34.86 -3.35
CA GLU A 160 -11.87 36.12 -4.08
C GLU A 160 -10.67 36.47 -4.99
N VAL A 161 -9.45 36.29 -4.51
CA VAL A 161 -8.23 36.51 -5.30
C VAL A 161 -8.17 35.51 -6.46
N HIS A 162 -8.45 34.23 -6.21
CA HIS A 162 -8.46 33.20 -7.25
C HIS A 162 -9.53 33.45 -8.33
N ASP A 163 -10.75 33.84 -7.94
CA ASP A 163 -11.82 34.16 -8.89
C ASP A 163 -11.43 35.38 -9.78
N ARG A 164 -10.84 36.43 -9.18
CA ARG A 164 -10.30 37.58 -9.93
C ARG A 164 -9.13 37.20 -10.84
N LEU A 165 -8.28 36.28 -10.42
CA LEU A 165 -7.17 35.77 -11.23
C LEU A 165 -7.68 35.05 -12.48
N ILE A 166 -8.71 34.19 -12.34
CA ILE A 166 -9.35 33.53 -13.49
C ILE A 166 -9.89 34.58 -14.47
N GLU A 167 -10.61 35.59 -13.97
CA GLU A 167 -11.12 36.66 -14.83
C GLU A 167 -9.99 37.41 -15.55
N TYR A 168 -8.90 37.71 -14.84
CA TYR A 168 -7.72 38.36 -15.39
C TYR A 168 -7.04 37.55 -16.50
N LEU A 169 -6.86 36.23 -16.29
CA LEU A 169 -6.24 35.33 -17.26
C LEU A 169 -7.16 35.03 -18.45
N ASP A 170 -8.48 34.89 -18.23
CA ASP A 170 -9.47 34.66 -19.28
C ASP A 170 -9.52 35.81 -20.30
N LEU A 171 -9.35 37.05 -19.83
CA LEU A 171 -9.26 38.24 -20.67
C LEU A 171 -7.99 38.25 -21.56
N ARG A 172 -6.98 37.44 -21.24
CA ARG A 172 -5.68 37.37 -21.93
C ARG A 172 -5.38 36.01 -22.58
N ARG A 173 -6.39 35.13 -22.71
CA ARG A 173 -6.30 33.73 -23.18
C ARG A 173 -5.47 33.48 -24.44
N MET A 174 -5.21 34.48 -25.29
CA MET A 174 -4.45 34.30 -26.53
C MET A 174 -2.92 34.27 -26.33
N ASP A 175 -2.40 34.76 -25.19
CA ASP A 175 -0.96 34.91 -24.96
C ASP A 175 -0.34 33.83 -24.05
N ILE A 176 -1.17 33.01 -23.37
CA ILE A 176 -0.73 32.11 -22.29
C ILE A 176 -0.28 30.73 -22.81
N ASP A 177 -0.95 30.19 -23.82
CA ASP A 177 -0.68 28.84 -24.37
C ASP A 177 0.70 28.72 -25.07
N GLN A 178 1.40 29.84 -25.28
CA GLN A 178 2.71 29.90 -25.95
C GLN A 178 3.89 30.22 -25.02
N LEU A 179 3.64 30.42 -23.72
CA LEU A 179 4.68 30.81 -22.77
C LEU A 179 5.49 29.61 -22.30
N ALA A 180 6.77 29.84 -22.03
CA ALA A 180 7.58 28.90 -21.27
C ALA A 180 7.12 28.88 -19.80
N ASP A 181 7.33 27.76 -19.12
CA ASP A 181 6.90 27.58 -17.72
C ASP A 181 7.38 28.74 -16.83
N GLU A 182 8.64 29.13 -16.88
CA GLU A 182 9.18 30.22 -16.05
C GLU A 182 8.47 31.58 -16.25
N GLU A 183 8.14 31.93 -17.51
CA GLU A 183 7.46 33.19 -17.83
C GLU A 183 5.99 33.18 -17.40
N LEU A 184 5.35 32.00 -17.41
CA LEU A 184 3.98 31.82 -16.91
C LEU A 184 3.91 32.02 -15.40
N TRP A 185 4.89 31.50 -14.65
CA TRP A 185 4.98 31.69 -13.20
C TRP A 185 5.13 33.17 -12.85
N GLU A 186 6.09 33.87 -13.45
CA GLU A 186 6.34 35.29 -13.18
C GLU A 186 5.12 36.17 -13.54
N LYS A 187 4.46 35.94 -14.68
CA LYS A 187 3.26 36.70 -15.07
C LYS A 187 2.08 36.45 -14.13
N THR A 188 1.89 35.21 -13.69
CA THR A 188 0.80 34.85 -12.78
C THR A 188 1.04 35.45 -11.40
N GLU A 189 2.27 35.38 -10.88
CA GLU A 189 2.66 36.01 -9.62
C GLU A 189 2.42 37.51 -9.64
N ASN A 190 2.89 38.22 -10.67
CA ASN A 190 2.66 39.66 -10.82
C ASN A 190 1.16 40.01 -10.86
N ALA A 191 0.34 39.22 -11.57
CA ALA A 191 -1.10 39.43 -11.61
C ALA A 191 -1.76 39.25 -10.23
N ILE A 192 -1.32 38.26 -9.44
CA ILE A 192 -1.82 38.04 -8.09
C ILE A 192 -1.40 39.20 -7.18
N CYS A 193 -0.16 39.67 -7.27
CA CYS A 193 0.31 40.85 -6.53
C CYS A 193 -0.56 42.08 -6.83
N ASP A 194 -0.80 42.39 -8.10
CA ASP A 194 -1.65 43.51 -8.52
C ASP A 194 -3.09 43.40 -7.95
N ILE A 195 -3.66 42.18 -7.94
CA ILE A 195 -4.99 41.91 -7.37
C ILE A 195 -4.98 42.12 -5.85
N VAL A 196 -3.98 41.61 -5.15
CA VAL A 196 -3.85 41.69 -3.69
C VAL A 196 -3.63 43.14 -3.26
N GLU A 197 -2.75 43.89 -3.93
CA GLU A 197 -2.53 45.32 -3.68
C GLU A 197 -3.80 46.15 -3.89
N SER A 198 -4.53 45.87 -4.98
CA SER A 198 -5.83 46.49 -5.25
C SER A 198 -6.83 46.22 -4.13
N MET A 199 -6.96 44.96 -3.69
CA MET A 199 -7.85 44.58 -2.59
C MET A 199 -7.45 45.19 -1.23
N ASP A 200 -6.16 45.33 -0.97
CA ASP A 200 -5.65 45.99 0.24
C ASP A 200 -5.99 47.49 0.22
N SER A 201 -5.81 48.16 -0.92
CA SER A 201 -6.15 49.58 -1.09
C SER A 201 -7.66 49.85 -0.92
N GLU A 202 -8.51 48.89 -1.26
CA GLU A 202 -9.95 48.91 -1.02
C GLU A 202 -10.33 48.59 0.44
N GLY A 203 -9.37 48.25 1.30
CA GLY A 203 -9.58 47.87 2.71
C GLY A 203 -10.22 46.48 2.89
N ARG A 204 -10.13 45.60 1.89
CA ARG A 204 -10.72 44.25 1.95
C ARG A 204 -9.85 43.24 2.68
N ILE A 205 -8.53 43.46 2.69
CA ILE A 205 -7.56 42.62 3.39
C ILE A 205 -7.41 43.11 4.83
N GLN A 206 -7.57 42.20 5.79
CA GLN A 206 -7.45 42.52 7.21
C GLN A 206 -5.98 42.45 7.64
N SER A 207 -5.60 43.26 8.62
CA SER A 207 -4.22 43.34 9.13
C SER A 207 -3.64 42.06 9.73
N PHE A 208 -4.49 41.07 10.06
CA PHE A 208 -4.03 39.76 10.54
C PHE A 208 -3.70 38.78 9.40
N VAL A 209 -4.03 39.14 8.15
CA VAL A 209 -3.76 38.31 6.97
C VAL A 209 -2.34 38.59 6.50
N ASP A 210 -1.56 37.54 6.38
CA ASP A 210 -0.24 37.58 5.76
C ASP A 210 -0.42 37.57 4.23
N GLN A 211 -0.10 38.69 3.60
CA GLN A 211 -0.28 38.87 2.15
C GLN A 211 0.68 37.98 1.35
N ASP A 212 1.92 37.79 1.82
CA ASP A 212 2.92 36.95 1.14
C ASP A 212 2.46 35.49 1.14
N LEU A 213 1.92 35.00 2.27
CA LEU A 213 1.33 33.66 2.35
C LEU A 213 0.09 33.52 1.46
N LEU A 214 -0.77 34.54 1.41
CA LEU A 214 -1.96 34.54 0.54
C LEU A 214 -1.56 34.46 -0.94
N ILE A 215 -0.58 35.27 -1.37
CA ILE A 215 -0.04 35.28 -2.74
C ILE A 215 0.53 33.89 -3.07
N LYS A 216 1.39 33.36 -2.19
CA LYS A 216 1.99 32.02 -2.35
C LYS A 216 0.93 30.92 -2.49
N ASP A 217 -0.08 30.91 -1.62
CA ASP A 217 -1.12 29.88 -1.62
C ASP A 217 -1.98 29.94 -2.89
N VAL A 218 -2.33 31.14 -3.37
CA VAL A 218 -3.07 31.30 -4.63
C VAL A 218 -2.22 30.92 -5.85
N LEU A 219 -0.94 31.31 -5.87
CA LEU A 219 -0.01 30.96 -6.95
C LEU A 219 0.17 29.44 -7.06
N ASN A 220 0.38 28.78 -5.91
CA ASN A 220 0.47 27.32 -5.83
C ASN A 220 -0.81 26.65 -6.31
N GLU A 221 -1.99 27.22 -6.04
CA GLU A 221 -3.26 26.64 -6.49
C GLU A 221 -3.45 26.79 -8.02
N ALA A 222 -3.05 27.95 -8.56
CA ALA A 222 -3.14 28.25 -9.98
C ALA A 222 -2.20 27.37 -10.83
N LEU A 223 -0.95 27.18 -10.38
CA LEU A 223 0.11 26.55 -11.20
C LEU A 223 0.63 25.21 -10.65
N GLY A 224 0.59 25.00 -9.34
CA GLY A 224 1.13 23.82 -8.65
C GLY A 224 0.06 22.85 -8.16
N LEU A 225 0.25 22.26 -6.98
CA LEU A 225 -0.71 21.38 -6.30
C LEU A 225 -1.50 22.09 -5.19
N GLY A 226 -1.50 23.42 -5.19
CA GLY A 226 -2.19 24.25 -4.21
C GLY A 226 -1.67 24.06 -2.79
N PRO A 227 -2.54 24.00 -1.77
CA PRO A 227 -2.13 23.80 -0.38
C PRO A 227 -1.39 22.48 -0.14
N LEU A 228 -1.42 21.54 -1.08
CA LEU A 228 -0.74 20.26 -0.97
C LEU A 228 0.77 20.39 -1.10
N GLU A 229 1.30 21.42 -1.77
CA GLU A 229 2.74 21.62 -1.96
C GLU A 229 3.48 21.66 -0.61
N ASP A 230 2.99 22.48 0.31
CA ASP A 230 3.57 22.62 1.65
C ASP A 230 3.44 21.31 2.46
N LEU A 231 2.32 20.60 2.33
CA LEU A 231 2.09 19.33 3.05
C LEU A 231 2.93 18.18 2.47
N LEU A 232 3.18 18.19 1.16
CA LEU A 232 4.07 17.25 0.48
C LEU A 232 5.53 17.52 0.84
N ALA A 233 5.93 18.78 1.02
CA ALA A 233 7.26 19.16 1.45
C ALA A 233 7.55 18.79 2.92
N ASP A 234 6.54 18.75 3.80
CA ASP A 234 6.73 18.45 5.22
C ASP A 234 7.02 16.96 5.49
N GLU A 235 8.26 16.62 5.84
CA GLU A 235 8.70 15.24 6.14
C GLU A 235 7.97 14.59 7.33
N ALA A 236 7.33 15.36 8.21
CA ALA A 236 6.54 14.82 9.32
C ALA A 236 5.19 14.26 8.88
N VAL A 237 4.72 14.64 7.68
CA VAL A 237 3.45 14.18 7.10
C VAL A 237 3.65 12.86 6.38
N ASP A 238 2.83 11.87 6.73
CA ASP A 238 2.82 10.53 6.13
C ASP A 238 1.73 10.39 5.05
N GLU A 239 0.56 11.01 5.27
CA GLU A 239 -0.63 10.89 4.42
C GLU A 239 -1.41 12.20 4.44
N ILE A 240 -2.00 12.58 3.30
CA ILE A 240 -2.82 13.78 3.12
C ILE A 240 -4.19 13.36 2.60
N MET A 241 -5.26 13.85 3.20
CA MET A 241 -6.65 13.52 2.84
C MET A 241 -7.46 14.80 2.65
N VAL A 242 -7.82 15.09 1.40
CA VAL A 242 -8.75 16.15 1.03
C VAL A 242 -10.15 15.55 0.99
N ASN A 243 -10.93 15.80 2.03
CA ASN A 243 -12.31 15.31 2.13
C ASN A 243 -13.30 16.25 1.44
N ARG A 244 -12.96 17.53 1.37
CA ARG A 244 -13.64 18.62 0.63
C ARG A 244 -12.61 19.72 0.37
N SER A 245 -12.93 20.67 -0.51
CA SER A 245 -12.12 21.88 -0.72
C SER A 245 -11.76 22.59 0.60
N ASP A 246 -12.71 22.71 1.53
CA ASP A 246 -12.51 23.37 2.83
C ASP A 246 -11.98 22.47 3.96
N GLN A 247 -11.64 21.21 3.67
CA GLN A 247 -11.32 20.24 4.72
C GLN A 247 -10.22 19.26 4.29
N ILE A 248 -9.02 19.54 4.80
CA ILE A 248 -7.83 18.71 4.65
C ILE A 248 -7.43 18.12 6.01
N TYR A 249 -7.11 16.83 6.01
CA TYR A 249 -6.50 16.10 7.13
C TYR A 249 -5.14 15.58 6.74
N ILE A 250 -4.28 15.39 7.73
CA ILE A 250 -2.98 14.71 7.59
C ILE A 250 -2.85 13.59 8.63
N GLU A 251 -2.14 12.52 8.29
CA GLU A 251 -1.54 11.63 9.28
C GLU A 251 -0.10 12.07 9.51
N ALA A 252 0.24 12.42 10.76
CA ALA A 252 1.61 12.71 11.19
C ALA A 252 1.89 11.97 12.50
N GLY A 253 3.01 11.25 12.56
CA GLY A 253 3.39 10.46 13.74
C GLY A 253 2.35 9.41 14.14
N GLY A 254 1.63 8.84 13.17
CA GLY A 254 0.56 7.86 13.45
C GLY A 254 -0.66 8.46 14.14
N ARG A 255 -0.94 9.76 13.97
CA ARG A 255 -2.16 10.41 14.45
C ARG A 255 -2.78 11.26 13.35
N LEU A 256 -4.10 11.17 13.22
CA LEU A 256 -4.88 11.97 12.27
C LEU A 256 -5.13 13.36 12.85
N GLN A 257 -4.84 14.40 12.06
CA GLN A 257 -4.94 15.80 12.48
C GLN A 257 -5.62 16.61 11.38
N ALA A 258 -6.51 17.54 11.75
CA ALA A 258 -7.08 18.50 10.81
C ALA A 258 -6.05 19.61 10.57
N THR A 259 -5.86 20.02 9.32
CA THR A 259 -5.00 21.16 9.00
C THR A 259 -5.79 22.47 9.04
N ASP A 260 -5.07 23.58 9.01
CA ASP A 260 -5.59 24.93 8.77
C ASP A 260 -5.73 25.29 7.28
N LYS A 261 -5.03 24.55 6.40
CA LYS A 261 -5.07 24.69 4.92
C LYS A 261 -6.36 24.17 4.27
N GLY A 262 -6.59 24.59 3.02
CA GLY A 262 -7.73 24.23 2.18
C GLY A 262 -7.62 24.87 0.80
N PHE A 263 -8.51 24.46 -0.11
CA PHE A 263 -8.62 24.98 -1.47
C PHE A 263 -9.68 26.07 -1.56
N SER A 264 -9.55 26.97 -2.55
CA SER A 264 -10.56 28.01 -2.80
C SER A 264 -11.94 27.46 -3.17
N SER A 265 -11.97 26.31 -3.86
CA SER A 265 -13.19 25.73 -4.41
C SER A 265 -13.03 24.27 -4.84
N ASP A 266 -14.14 23.60 -5.09
CA ASP A 266 -14.15 22.26 -5.68
C ASP A 266 -13.52 22.24 -7.09
N LYS A 267 -13.62 23.35 -7.84
CA LYS A 267 -12.96 23.49 -9.14
C LYS A 267 -11.45 23.49 -9.01
N ALA A 268 -10.91 24.12 -7.97
CA ALA A 268 -9.47 24.12 -7.70
C ALA A 268 -8.96 22.70 -7.38
N VAL A 269 -9.71 21.93 -6.57
CA VAL A 269 -9.39 20.52 -6.31
C VAL A 269 -9.41 19.70 -7.60
N LEU A 270 -10.43 19.87 -8.46
CA LEU A 270 -10.49 19.21 -9.77
C LEU A 270 -9.29 19.57 -10.66
N GLY A 271 -8.92 20.84 -10.74
CA GLY A 271 -7.76 21.29 -11.51
C GLY A 271 -6.45 20.64 -11.04
N VAL A 272 -6.27 20.49 -9.72
CA VAL A 272 -5.12 19.76 -9.16
C VAL A 272 -5.17 18.28 -9.51
N ILE A 273 -6.33 17.62 -9.40
CA ILE A 273 -6.48 16.22 -9.81
C ILE A 273 -6.12 16.06 -11.29
N GLU A 274 -6.62 16.93 -12.17
CA GLU A 274 -6.32 16.93 -13.60
C GLU A 274 -4.82 17.09 -13.88
N ARG A 275 -4.16 18.03 -13.19
CA ARG A 275 -2.72 18.27 -13.29
C ARG A 275 -1.88 17.06 -12.86
N ILE A 276 -2.37 16.28 -11.89
CA ILE A 276 -1.74 15.02 -11.46
C ILE A 276 -1.89 13.92 -12.51
N VAL A 277 -3.08 13.75 -13.09
CA VAL A 277 -3.39 12.59 -13.93
C VAL A 277 -3.02 12.78 -15.42
N ALA A 278 -3.07 14.01 -15.93
CA ALA A 278 -2.86 14.30 -17.34
C ALA A 278 -1.46 13.86 -17.85
N PRO A 279 -0.34 14.12 -17.15
CA PRO A 279 0.98 13.67 -17.57
C PRO A 279 1.14 12.14 -17.60
N LEU A 280 0.30 11.42 -16.83
CA LEU A 280 0.31 9.96 -16.74
C LEU A 280 -0.52 9.29 -17.85
N GLY A 281 -1.14 10.09 -18.74
CA GLY A 281 -2.07 9.60 -19.76
C GLY A 281 -3.35 8.99 -19.16
N ARG A 282 -3.67 9.34 -17.90
CA ARG A 282 -4.90 8.92 -17.23
C ARG A 282 -5.98 10.00 -17.42
N ARG A 283 -7.24 9.58 -17.35
CA ARG A 283 -8.40 10.48 -17.43
C ARG A 283 -9.27 10.32 -16.19
N ILE A 284 -9.89 11.42 -15.79
CA ILE A 284 -10.91 11.46 -14.75
C ILE A 284 -11.98 12.44 -15.20
N ASP A 285 -13.20 11.96 -15.31
CA ASP A 285 -14.38 12.72 -15.74
C ASP A 285 -15.65 12.03 -15.20
N GLU A 286 -16.84 12.58 -15.47
CA GLU A 286 -18.10 12.01 -14.97
C GLU A 286 -18.35 10.56 -15.42
N SER A 287 -17.75 10.13 -16.54
CA SER A 287 -17.85 8.76 -17.05
C SER A 287 -16.86 7.80 -16.39
N SER A 288 -15.73 8.33 -15.92
CA SER A 288 -14.66 7.61 -15.20
C SER A 288 -14.27 8.38 -13.93
N PRO A 289 -15.14 8.43 -12.90
CA PRO A 289 -14.98 9.33 -11.75
C PRO A 289 -13.98 8.85 -10.68
N LEU A 290 -13.21 7.79 -10.97
CA LEU A 290 -12.25 7.14 -10.08
C LEU A 290 -10.89 7.09 -10.75
N VAL A 291 -9.83 7.46 -10.05
CA VAL A 291 -8.47 7.33 -10.56
C VAL A 291 -7.47 7.03 -9.47
N ASP A 292 -6.58 6.08 -9.76
CA ASP A 292 -5.33 5.88 -9.04
C ASP A 292 -4.17 6.42 -9.90
N ALA A 293 -3.23 7.11 -9.26
CA ALA A 293 -2.11 7.79 -9.91
C ALA A 293 -0.87 7.80 -9.02
N ARG A 294 0.25 8.25 -9.59
CA ARG A 294 1.53 8.41 -8.87
C ARG A 294 2.14 9.78 -9.18
N LEU A 295 2.54 10.50 -8.15
CA LEU A 295 3.28 11.75 -8.28
C LEU A 295 4.73 11.48 -8.71
N LYS A 296 5.42 12.54 -9.16
CA LYS A 296 6.82 12.47 -9.62
C LYS A 296 7.78 11.97 -8.54
N ASP A 297 7.48 12.22 -7.27
CA ASP A 297 8.26 11.80 -6.10
C ASP A 297 8.02 10.34 -5.69
N GLY A 298 7.09 9.63 -6.35
CA GLY A 298 6.69 8.26 -6.03
C GLY A 298 5.44 8.14 -5.17
N SER A 299 4.92 9.25 -4.64
CA SER A 299 3.74 9.27 -3.77
C SER A 299 2.50 8.79 -4.52
N ARG A 300 1.64 8.03 -3.84
CA ARG A 300 0.43 7.46 -4.45
C ARG A 300 -0.75 8.37 -4.24
N VAL A 301 -1.58 8.47 -5.27
CA VAL A 301 -2.75 9.33 -5.28
C VAL A 301 -3.96 8.50 -5.63
N ASN A 302 -5.00 8.59 -4.80
CA ASN A 302 -6.34 8.13 -5.13
C ASN A 302 -7.27 9.34 -5.18
N ALA A 303 -8.05 9.49 -6.24
CA ALA A 303 -9.03 10.56 -6.37
C ALA A 303 -10.39 10.05 -6.83
N ILE A 304 -11.44 10.68 -6.28
CA ILE A 304 -12.84 10.39 -6.58
C ILE A 304 -13.56 11.72 -6.77
N ILE A 305 -14.26 11.87 -7.89
CA ILE A 305 -14.99 13.09 -8.24
C ILE A 305 -16.52 12.88 -8.26
N PRO A 306 -17.34 13.95 -8.27
CA PRO A 306 -18.76 13.82 -8.56
C PRO A 306 -19.02 13.08 -9.88
N PRO A 307 -20.13 12.31 -9.99
CA PRO A 307 -21.23 12.19 -9.03
C PRO A 307 -21.00 11.21 -7.87
N LEU A 308 -19.88 10.49 -7.81
CA LEU A 308 -19.61 9.53 -6.73
C LEU A 308 -19.24 10.21 -5.41
N ALA A 309 -18.47 11.29 -5.48
CA ALA A 309 -18.12 12.11 -4.33
C ALA A 309 -19.16 13.22 -4.11
N LEU A 310 -20.24 12.92 -3.38
CA LEU A 310 -21.40 13.81 -3.20
C LEU A 310 -21.11 15.15 -2.52
N ARG A 311 -19.97 15.28 -1.84
CA ARG A 311 -19.59 16.49 -1.09
C ARG A 311 -18.50 17.30 -1.78
N GLY A 312 -18.30 17.05 -3.07
CA GLY A 312 -17.19 17.60 -3.86
C GLY A 312 -16.10 16.56 -4.11
N PRO A 313 -15.12 16.86 -4.98
CA PRO A 313 -14.00 15.99 -5.27
C PRO A 313 -13.17 15.69 -4.02
N THR A 314 -12.65 14.46 -3.95
CA THR A 314 -11.84 13.96 -2.85
C THR A 314 -10.53 13.41 -3.36
N LEU A 315 -9.49 13.55 -2.54
CA LEU A 315 -8.11 13.18 -2.88
C LEU A 315 -7.43 12.61 -1.64
N THR A 316 -6.80 11.44 -1.79
CA THR A 316 -5.92 10.88 -0.75
C THR A 316 -4.53 10.68 -1.34
N ILE A 317 -3.52 11.24 -0.69
CA ILE A 317 -2.11 11.09 -1.06
C ILE A 317 -1.38 10.36 0.04
N ARG A 318 -0.85 9.19 -0.26
CA ARG A 318 0.08 8.46 0.61
C ARG A 318 1.50 8.77 0.17
N LYS A 319 2.25 9.48 1.01
CA LYS A 319 3.58 9.97 0.65
C LYS A 319 4.57 8.83 0.51
N PHE A 320 5.42 8.90 -0.51
CA PHE A 320 6.56 8.01 -0.64
C PHE A 320 7.67 8.49 0.29
N ARG A 321 8.04 7.68 1.27
CA ARG A 321 9.17 7.99 2.15
C ARG A 321 10.48 7.60 1.48
N ARG A 322 11.39 8.57 1.37
CA ARG A 322 12.75 8.32 0.89
C ARG A 322 13.62 7.64 1.95
N ASP A 323 13.44 8.02 3.22
CA ASP A 323 14.16 7.41 4.33
C ASP A 323 13.33 6.32 5.00
N MET A 324 13.75 5.06 4.78
CA MET A 324 13.14 3.90 5.42
C MET A 324 13.69 3.73 6.83
N LEU A 325 12.80 3.41 7.77
CA LEU A 325 13.18 3.17 9.17
C LEU A 325 14.14 1.98 9.25
N THR A 326 15.19 2.12 10.08
CA THR A 326 16.14 1.04 10.35
C THR A 326 15.70 0.17 11.52
N ALA A 327 16.32 -1.01 11.67
CA ALA A 327 16.08 -1.89 12.81
C ALA A 327 16.42 -1.19 14.14
N GLU A 328 17.53 -0.46 14.19
CA GLU A 328 17.99 0.29 15.37
C GLU A 328 16.97 1.37 15.77
N GLU A 329 16.34 2.02 14.79
CA GLU A 329 15.30 3.00 15.05
C GLU A 329 14.03 2.38 15.61
N LEU A 330 13.63 1.20 15.12
CA LEU A 330 12.50 0.48 15.68
C LEU A 330 12.78 0.01 17.11
N VAL A 331 14.00 -0.42 17.42
CA VAL A 331 14.44 -0.74 18.78
C VAL A 331 14.39 0.50 19.67
N ARG A 332 14.93 1.63 19.21
CA ARG A 332 14.87 2.93 19.92
C ARG A 332 13.43 3.39 20.18
N LYS A 333 12.51 3.13 19.24
CA LYS A 333 11.08 3.45 19.38
C LYS A 333 10.32 2.45 20.27
N GLY A 334 10.96 1.35 20.70
CA GLY A 334 10.34 0.31 21.51
C GLY A 334 9.34 -0.56 20.74
N SER A 335 9.48 -0.63 19.41
CA SER A 335 8.62 -1.44 18.53
C SER A 335 8.99 -2.93 18.53
N LEU A 336 10.22 -3.26 18.93
CA LEU A 336 10.76 -4.59 19.20
C LEU A 336 12.06 -4.46 20.01
N THR A 337 12.59 -5.59 20.51
CA THR A 337 13.88 -5.61 21.22
C THR A 337 15.04 -5.94 20.28
N GLN A 338 16.28 -5.67 20.70
CA GLN A 338 17.47 -6.08 19.96
C GLN A 338 17.55 -7.61 19.76
N GLY A 339 17.19 -8.38 20.78
CA GLY A 339 17.15 -9.85 20.66
C GLY A 339 16.14 -10.34 19.63
N MET A 340 15.02 -9.62 19.44
CA MET A 340 14.07 -9.92 18.37
C MET A 340 14.64 -9.59 16.97
N VAL A 341 15.44 -8.51 16.84
CA VAL A 341 16.15 -8.19 15.60
C VAL A 341 17.12 -9.32 15.25
N GLU A 342 17.96 -9.72 16.21
CA GLU A 342 18.92 -10.83 16.05
C GLU A 342 18.20 -12.12 15.63
N PHE A 343 17.05 -12.43 16.25
CA PHE A 343 16.25 -13.58 15.86
C PHE A 343 15.74 -13.48 14.42
N MET A 344 15.22 -12.33 14.00
CA MET A 344 14.71 -12.13 12.63
C MET A 344 15.82 -12.24 11.59
N GLU A 345 17.00 -11.68 11.86
CA GLU A 345 18.18 -11.84 11.01
C GLU A 345 18.58 -13.31 10.87
N MET A 346 18.58 -14.07 11.98
CA MET A 346 18.83 -15.51 11.96
C MET A 346 17.78 -16.29 11.17
N CYS A 347 16.49 -15.91 11.26
CA CYS A 347 15.44 -16.51 10.42
C CYS A 347 15.73 -16.28 8.93
N VAL A 348 16.07 -15.05 8.53
CA VAL A 348 16.29 -14.71 7.12
C VAL A 348 17.53 -15.41 6.56
N THR A 349 18.64 -15.39 7.30
CA THR A 349 19.89 -16.05 6.89
C THR A 349 19.77 -17.57 6.86
N ALA A 350 18.95 -18.17 7.74
CA ALA A 350 18.58 -19.57 7.71
C ALA A 350 17.46 -19.93 6.72
N ARG A 351 17.10 -18.99 5.82
CA ARG A 351 16.08 -19.15 4.77
C ARG A 351 14.71 -19.60 5.30
N LYS A 352 14.29 -19.06 6.44
CA LYS A 352 12.94 -19.26 6.96
C LYS A 352 11.93 -18.42 6.20
N ASN A 353 10.79 -19.03 5.86
CA ASN A 353 9.67 -18.34 5.23
C ASN A 353 8.90 -17.56 6.30
N ILE A 354 8.75 -16.25 6.09
CA ILE A 354 8.20 -15.34 7.10
C ILE A 354 6.95 -14.64 6.56
N VAL A 355 5.88 -14.68 7.34
CA VAL A 355 4.69 -13.86 7.12
C VAL A 355 4.61 -12.75 8.15
N ILE A 356 4.66 -11.50 7.71
CA ILE A 356 4.48 -10.33 8.57
C ILE A 356 3.00 -9.93 8.53
N SER A 357 2.34 -9.95 9.67
CA SER A 357 0.90 -9.80 9.75
C SER A 357 0.45 -8.64 10.64
N GLY A 358 -0.77 -8.13 10.43
CA GLY A 358 -1.30 -7.02 11.21
C GLY A 358 -2.42 -6.22 10.55
N GLY A 359 -3.01 -5.31 11.32
CA GLY A 359 -4.04 -4.39 10.84
C GLY A 359 -3.52 -3.30 9.87
N THR A 360 -4.43 -2.53 9.28
CA THR A 360 -4.07 -1.37 8.46
C THR A 360 -3.26 -0.34 9.26
N GLY A 361 -2.20 0.18 8.66
CA GLY A 361 -1.32 1.16 9.32
C GLY A 361 -0.51 0.61 10.49
N SER A 362 -0.43 -0.72 10.68
CA SER A 362 0.37 -1.31 11.77
C SER A 362 1.87 -1.21 11.54
N GLY A 363 2.33 -1.05 10.29
CA GLY A 363 3.75 -0.97 9.93
C GLY A 363 4.34 -2.23 9.27
N LYS A 364 3.51 -3.16 8.78
CA LYS A 364 3.95 -4.43 8.17
C LYS A 364 5.02 -4.25 7.10
N THR A 365 4.80 -3.35 6.14
CA THR A 365 5.74 -3.11 5.03
C THR A 365 7.07 -2.54 5.52
N THR A 366 7.07 -1.74 6.59
CA THR A 366 8.30 -1.27 7.23
C THR A 366 9.11 -2.43 7.80
N THR A 367 8.46 -3.33 8.54
CA THR A 367 9.10 -4.53 9.07
C THR A 367 9.55 -5.46 7.94
N LEU A 368 8.75 -5.59 6.87
CA LEU A 368 9.12 -6.37 5.68
C LEU A 368 10.37 -5.80 5.03
N ASN A 369 10.48 -4.47 4.91
CA ASN A 369 11.64 -3.82 4.35
C ASN A 369 12.91 -4.13 5.16
N ILE A 370 12.83 -4.04 6.49
CA ILE A 370 13.96 -4.34 7.38
C ILE A 370 14.38 -5.81 7.24
N VAL A 371 13.42 -6.73 7.37
CA VAL A 371 13.68 -8.18 7.27
C VAL A 371 14.21 -8.55 5.88
N SER A 372 13.72 -7.91 4.82
CA SER A 372 14.23 -8.12 3.45
C SER A 372 15.66 -7.63 3.26
N ASN A 373 16.11 -6.61 4.02
CA ASN A 373 17.50 -6.14 3.99
C ASN A 373 18.46 -7.02 4.81
N PHE A 374 17.97 -8.04 5.53
CA PHE A 374 18.81 -9.09 6.11
C PHE A 374 19.12 -10.23 5.14
N ILE A 375 18.57 -10.19 3.92
CA ILE A 375 18.87 -11.17 2.88
C ILE A 375 20.36 -11.02 2.47
N PRO A 376 21.15 -12.10 2.46
CA PRO A 376 22.56 -12.04 2.06
C PRO A 376 22.74 -11.60 0.60
N GLU A 377 23.74 -10.77 0.31
CA GLU A 377 24.06 -10.23 -1.03
C GLU A 377 24.28 -11.27 -2.15
N GLY A 378 24.51 -12.54 -1.79
CA GLY A 378 24.64 -13.62 -2.76
C GLY A 378 23.31 -14.09 -3.37
N ASP A 379 22.18 -13.77 -2.75
CA ASP A 379 20.85 -14.19 -3.20
C ASP A 379 20.32 -13.23 -4.29
N ARG A 380 19.64 -13.75 -5.31
CA ARG A 380 18.86 -12.93 -6.24
C ARG A 380 17.46 -12.70 -5.70
N VAL A 381 17.11 -11.43 -5.44
CA VAL A 381 15.85 -11.06 -4.79
C VAL A 381 14.86 -10.46 -5.78
N LEU A 382 13.64 -11.00 -5.81
CA LEU A 382 12.52 -10.45 -6.58
C LEU A 382 11.47 -9.90 -5.62
N THR A 383 11.18 -8.61 -5.71
CA THR A 383 10.06 -7.98 -5.00
C THR A 383 8.86 -7.84 -5.93
N ILE A 384 7.66 -8.11 -5.44
CA ILE A 384 6.40 -8.04 -6.19
C ILE A 384 5.40 -7.26 -5.35
N GLU A 385 4.99 -6.08 -5.81
CA GLU A 385 4.14 -5.18 -5.04
C GLU A 385 3.04 -4.56 -5.90
N ASP A 386 1.90 -4.18 -5.30
CA ASP A 386 0.87 -3.45 -6.05
C ASP A 386 1.38 -2.08 -6.48
N ALA A 387 2.20 -1.51 -5.62
CA ALA A 387 3.12 -0.47 -6.01
C ALA A 387 4.39 -0.60 -5.17
N ALA A 388 5.53 -0.27 -5.75
CA ALA A 388 6.82 -0.40 -5.08
C ALA A 388 6.88 0.49 -3.83
N GLU A 389 7.05 -0.12 -2.65
CA GLU A 389 7.38 0.53 -1.38
C GLU A 389 8.72 0.03 -0.81
N LEU A 390 9.13 -1.19 -1.19
CA LEU A 390 10.35 -1.79 -0.67
C LEU A 390 11.59 -1.13 -1.27
N GLN A 391 12.56 -0.90 -0.40
CA GLN A 391 13.88 -0.34 -0.71
C GLN A 391 14.94 -1.27 -0.14
N LEU A 392 15.48 -2.12 -1.01
CA LEU A 392 16.53 -3.06 -0.65
C LEU A 392 17.89 -2.48 -1.04
N LYS A 393 18.84 -2.55 -0.11
CA LYS A 393 20.26 -2.29 -0.36
C LYS A 393 20.88 -3.61 -0.85
N HIS A 394 20.56 -3.99 -2.09
CA HIS A 394 20.97 -5.27 -2.64
C HIS A 394 21.22 -5.15 -4.14
N ASP A 395 22.38 -5.63 -4.61
CA ASP A 395 22.78 -5.45 -6.02
C ASP A 395 21.93 -6.32 -6.97
N HIS A 396 21.71 -7.58 -6.62
CA HIS A 396 20.92 -8.54 -7.42
C HIS A 396 19.42 -8.46 -7.15
N TRP A 397 18.86 -7.26 -7.25
CA TRP A 397 17.45 -6.98 -6.98
C TRP A 397 16.64 -6.71 -8.25
N VAL A 398 15.49 -7.36 -8.39
CA VAL A 398 14.50 -7.08 -9.44
C VAL A 398 13.18 -6.67 -8.79
N GLN A 399 12.69 -5.48 -9.15
CA GLN A 399 11.39 -4.96 -8.70
C GLN A 399 10.33 -5.21 -9.76
N LEU A 400 9.20 -5.79 -9.34
CA LEU A 400 8.03 -6.00 -10.16
C LEU A 400 6.83 -5.31 -9.51
N GLU A 401 6.06 -4.59 -10.32
CA GLU A 401 4.88 -3.85 -9.88
C GLU A 401 3.64 -4.34 -10.64
N SER A 402 2.54 -4.55 -9.92
CA SER A 402 1.25 -4.87 -10.52
C SER A 402 0.73 -3.68 -11.33
N ARG A 403 -0.10 -3.95 -12.33
CA ARG A 403 -0.69 -2.91 -13.16
C ARG A 403 -2.21 -3.11 -13.19
N PRO A 404 -3.02 -2.15 -12.73
CA PRO A 404 -4.46 -2.23 -12.88
C PRO A 404 -4.85 -2.20 -14.37
N ALA A 405 -6.09 -2.59 -14.65
CA ALA A 405 -6.64 -2.43 -15.99
C ALA A 405 -6.65 -0.96 -16.43
N ASN A 406 -6.51 -0.72 -17.73
CA ASN A 406 -6.80 0.59 -18.30
C ASN A 406 -8.32 0.88 -18.26
N ILE A 407 -8.71 2.08 -18.70
CA ILE A 407 -10.12 2.52 -18.72
C ILE A 407 -11.02 1.57 -19.54
N GLU A 408 -10.46 0.88 -20.54
CA GLU A 408 -11.18 -0.13 -21.34
C GLU A 408 -11.27 -1.51 -20.65
N GLY A 409 -10.80 -1.64 -19.41
CA GLY A 409 -10.77 -2.91 -18.67
C GLY A 409 -9.70 -3.89 -19.14
N LYS A 410 -8.71 -3.44 -19.94
CA LYS A 410 -7.67 -4.30 -20.53
C LYS A 410 -6.30 -4.08 -19.91
N GLY A 411 -5.43 -5.08 -20.08
CA GLY A 411 -4.00 -4.96 -19.77
C GLY A 411 -3.66 -5.02 -18.29
N ALA A 412 -4.59 -5.45 -17.43
CA ALA A 412 -4.28 -5.72 -16.03
C ALA A 412 -3.22 -6.81 -15.92
N ILE A 413 -2.26 -6.60 -15.01
CA ILE A 413 -1.25 -7.58 -14.60
C ILE A 413 -1.32 -7.61 -13.08
N MET A 414 -1.88 -8.69 -12.52
CA MET A 414 -2.08 -8.80 -11.08
C MET A 414 -0.83 -9.36 -10.41
N ILE A 415 -0.71 -9.21 -9.08
CA ILE A 415 0.37 -9.81 -8.28
C ILE A 415 0.52 -11.30 -8.58
N ARG A 416 -0.60 -12.01 -8.70
CA ARG A 416 -0.61 -13.44 -9.03
C ARG A 416 0.12 -13.77 -10.33
N ASP A 417 -0.05 -12.94 -11.37
CA ASP A 417 0.60 -13.14 -12.66
C ASP A 417 2.11 -12.95 -12.54
N LEU A 418 2.52 -11.95 -11.76
CA LEU A 418 3.93 -11.65 -11.47
C LEU A 418 4.59 -12.74 -10.63
N VAL A 419 3.90 -13.30 -9.62
CA VAL A 419 4.40 -14.43 -8.80
C VAL A 419 4.61 -15.65 -9.69
N LYS A 420 3.67 -15.98 -10.57
CA LYS A 420 3.86 -17.11 -11.51
C LYS A 420 4.99 -16.87 -12.50
N ASN A 421 5.19 -15.63 -12.93
CA ASN A 421 6.27 -15.27 -13.84
C ASN A 421 7.64 -15.29 -13.13
N SER A 422 7.70 -14.85 -11.87
CA SER A 422 8.94 -14.77 -11.09
C SER A 422 9.62 -16.12 -10.93
N LEU A 423 8.85 -17.22 -10.83
CA LEU A 423 9.39 -18.58 -10.78
C LEU A 423 10.26 -18.95 -12.00
N ARG A 424 10.14 -18.24 -13.13
CA ARG A 424 10.96 -18.43 -14.33
C ARG A 424 12.18 -17.52 -14.39
N MET A 425 12.32 -16.61 -13.43
CA MET A 425 13.37 -15.60 -13.39
C MET A 425 14.57 -16.02 -12.54
N ARG A 426 14.61 -17.31 -12.14
CA ARG A 426 15.62 -17.93 -11.25
C ARG A 426 15.83 -17.10 -9.96
N PRO A 427 14.77 -16.77 -9.19
CA PRO A 427 14.94 -16.07 -7.93
C PRO A 427 15.54 -17.02 -6.88
N ASP A 428 16.38 -16.49 -6.00
CA ASP A 428 16.72 -17.16 -4.74
C ASP A 428 15.70 -16.79 -3.65
N ARG A 429 15.17 -15.55 -3.71
CA ARG A 429 14.17 -15.03 -2.78
C ARG A 429 13.02 -14.37 -3.53
N ILE A 430 11.80 -14.67 -3.10
CA ILE A 430 10.60 -13.95 -3.55
C ILE A 430 10.02 -13.21 -2.36
N VAL A 431 9.82 -11.91 -2.54
CA VAL A 431 9.20 -11.02 -1.55
C VAL A 431 7.93 -10.45 -2.15
N VAL A 432 6.78 -10.82 -1.58
CA VAL A 432 5.49 -10.26 -2.00
C VAL A 432 5.08 -9.17 -1.01
N GLY A 433 4.87 -7.95 -1.49
CA GLY A 433 4.57 -6.80 -0.63
C GLY A 433 3.35 -7.06 0.26
N GLU A 434 2.27 -7.60 -0.32
CA GLU A 434 1.11 -8.06 0.45
C GLU A 434 0.29 -9.11 -0.33
N CYS A 435 -0.09 -10.19 0.34
CA CYS A 435 -1.09 -11.12 -0.17
C CYS A 435 -2.50 -10.71 0.28
N ARG A 436 -3.42 -10.64 -0.68
CA ARG A 436 -4.85 -10.27 -0.54
C ARG A 436 -5.79 -11.28 -1.21
N GLY A 437 -5.30 -12.22 -2.01
CA GLY A 437 -6.11 -13.13 -2.82
C GLY A 437 -5.35 -14.36 -3.34
N GLY A 438 -5.74 -14.82 -4.53
CA GLY A 438 -5.33 -16.12 -5.07
C GLY A 438 -3.81 -16.29 -5.28
N GLU A 439 -3.03 -15.22 -5.32
CA GLU A 439 -1.57 -15.26 -5.30
C GLU A 439 -0.99 -15.93 -4.05
N ALA A 440 -1.73 -15.98 -2.94
CA ALA A 440 -1.29 -16.68 -1.73
C ALA A 440 -0.98 -18.17 -2.02
N LEU A 441 -1.77 -18.82 -2.89
CA LEU A 441 -1.53 -20.20 -3.27
C LEU A 441 -0.22 -20.35 -4.05
N ASP A 442 0.00 -19.50 -5.05
CA ASP A 442 1.22 -19.53 -5.86
C ASP A 442 2.46 -19.21 -4.99
N MET A 443 2.30 -18.34 -3.98
CA MET A 443 3.33 -18.00 -3.01
C MET A 443 3.67 -19.18 -2.10
N LEU A 444 2.66 -19.86 -1.52
CA LEU A 444 2.85 -21.06 -0.71
C LEU A 444 3.51 -22.19 -1.52
N GLN A 445 3.14 -22.32 -2.80
CA GLN A 445 3.80 -23.26 -3.70
C GLN A 445 5.28 -22.90 -3.90
N ALA A 446 5.60 -21.62 -4.15
CA ALA A 446 6.98 -21.16 -4.30
C ALA A 446 7.83 -21.50 -3.06
N MET A 447 7.30 -21.18 -1.87
CA MET A 447 7.90 -21.47 -0.56
C MET A 447 8.19 -22.98 -0.38
N ASN A 448 7.27 -23.83 -0.82
CA ASN A 448 7.42 -25.29 -0.75
C ASN A 448 8.32 -25.88 -1.85
N THR A 449 8.60 -25.14 -2.94
CA THR A 449 9.26 -25.67 -4.15
C THR A 449 10.55 -24.95 -4.50
N GLY A 450 11.46 -24.84 -3.53
CA GLY A 450 12.84 -24.42 -3.76
C GLY A 450 13.08 -22.91 -3.80
N HIS A 451 12.10 -22.11 -3.36
CA HIS A 451 12.25 -20.67 -3.12
C HIS A 451 12.06 -20.39 -1.62
N ASP A 452 12.87 -21.08 -0.82
CA ASP A 452 12.88 -20.93 0.64
C ASP A 452 13.36 -19.54 1.05
N GLY A 453 13.06 -19.15 2.29
CA GLY A 453 13.40 -17.82 2.78
C GLY A 453 12.58 -16.68 2.15
N SER A 454 11.46 -17.03 1.54
CA SER A 454 10.54 -16.07 0.93
C SER A 454 9.74 -15.31 2.00
N LEU A 455 9.38 -14.07 1.69
CA LEU A 455 8.78 -13.14 2.64
C LEU A 455 7.47 -12.58 2.08
N THR A 456 6.47 -12.37 2.93
CA THR A 456 5.25 -11.66 2.53
C THR A 456 4.61 -10.92 3.69
N THR A 457 3.69 -10.00 3.38
CA THR A 457 2.75 -9.48 4.38
C THR A 457 1.32 -9.95 4.15
N ALA A 458 0.55 -10.03 5.24
CA ALA A 458 -0.88 -10.34 5.19
C ALA A 458 -1.64 -9.49 6.22
N HIS A 459 -2.85 -9.06 5.86
CA HIS A 459 -3.72 -8.41 6.83
C HIS A 459 -4.38 -9.44 7.74
N SER A 460 -4.25 -9.29 9.05
CA SER A 460 -4.93 -10.13 10.05
C SER A 460 -4.95 -9.45 11.42
N ASN A 461 -5.73 -10.00 12.34
CA ASN A 461 -5.88 -9.50 13.72
C ASN A 461 -5.09 -10.31 14.76
N SER A 462 -4.51 -11.46 14.38
CA SER A 462 -3.66 -12.29 15.23
C SER A 462 -2.84 -13.30 14.41
N PRO A 463 -1.83 -13.97 14.97
CA PRO A 463 -1.14 -15.08 14.31
C PRO A 463 -2.11 -16.19 13.84
N ARG A 464 -3.07 -16.59 14.68
CA ARG A 464 -4.07 -17.61 14.33
C ARG A 464 -5.02 -17.14 13.21
N ASP A 465 -5.45 -15.89 13.24
CA ASP A 465 -6.28 -15.29 12.18
C ASP A 465 -5.52 -15.20 10.85
N THR A 466 -4.19 -15.02 10.89
CA THR A 466 -3.34 -15.02 9.69
C THR A 466 -3.49 -16.32 8.91
N LEU A 467 -3.47 -17.47 9.59
CA LEU A 467 -3.65 -18.78 8.96
C LEU A 467 -5.03 -18.91 8.31
N ALA A 468 -6.10 -18.53 9.02
CA ALA A 468 -7.47 -18.59 8.49
C ALA A 468 -7.65 -17.68 7.26
N ARG A 469 -6.98 -16.51 7.24
CA ARG A 469 -7.00 -15.61 6.09
C ARG A 469 -6.22 -16.15 4.91
N LEU A 470 -5.07 -16.78 5.14
CA LEU A 470 -4.34 -17.48 4.07
C LEU A 470 -5.17 -18.64 3.49
N GLU A 471 -5.87 -19.42 4.32
CA GLU A 471 -6.81 -20.46 3.83
C GLU A 471 -7.85 -19.84 2.89
N THR A 472 -8.45 -18.72 3.30
CA THR A 472 -9.46 -18.02 2.49
C THR A 472 -8.88 -17.49 1.17
N MET A 473 -7.69 -16.88 1.21
CA MET A 473 -7.00 -16.37 0.02
C MET A 473 -6.66 -17.49 -0.97
N VAL A 474 -6.27 -18.67 -0.47
CA VAL A 474 -6.03 -19.85 -1.32
C VAL A 474 -7.31 -20.30 -2.02
N LEU A 475 -8.46 -20.30 -1.34
CA LEU A 475 -9.75 -20.64 -1.96
C LEU A 475 -10.13 -19.66 -3.08
N MET A 476 -9.75 -18.38 -2.96
CA MET A 476 -9.96 -17.37 -4.02
C MET A 476 -9.12 -17.63 -5.28
N ALA A 477 -8.13 -18.52 -5.21
CA ALA A 477 -7.33 -18.91 -6.37
C ALA A 477 -8.12 -19.69 -7.43
N GLY A 478 -9.34 -20.14 -7.11
CA GLY A 478 -10.26 -20.84 -8.01
C GLY A 478 -9.93 -22.33 -8.20
N MET A 479 -9.10 -22.91 -7.33
CA MET A 479 -8.81 -24.34 -7.31
C MET A 479 -9.67 -25.03 -6.24
N ASP A 480 -10.28 -26.16 -6.60
CA ASP A 480 -11.06 -26.98 -5.68
C ASP A 480 -10.13 -27.91 -4.87
N LEU A 481 -9.48 -27.34 -3.85
CA LEU A 481 -8.59 -28.06 -2.93
C LEU A 481 -9.32 -28.34 -1.62
N PRO A 482 -9.26 -29.58 -1.08
CA PRO A 482 -9.74 -29.87 0.25
C PRO A 482 -9.06 -28.96 1.29
N ILE A 483 -9.82 -28.43 2.26
CA ILE A 483 -9.31 -27.52 3.30
C ILE A 483 -8.07 -28.10 4.00
N ARG A 484 -8.08 -29.40 4.29
CA ARG A 484 -6.94 -30.10 4.88
C ARG A 484 -5.66 -29.94 4.04
N ALA A 485 -5.74 -30.12 2.72
CA ALA A 485 -4.60 -29.98 1.82
C ALA A 485 -4.08 -28.53 1.77
N ILE A 486 -4.98 -27.55 1.90
CA ILE A 486 -4.59 -26.13 2.03
C ILE A 486 -3.82 -25.92 3.33
N ARG A 487 -4.32 -26.46 4.45
CA ARG A 487 -3.64 -26.37 5.75
C ARG A 487 -2.27 -27.05 5.74
N GLU A 488 -2.18 -28.21 5.12
CA GLU A 488 -0.91 -28.93 4.95
C GLU A 488 0.09 -28.08 4.15
N GLN A 489 -0.35 -27.40 3.08
CA GLN A 489 0.51 -26.47 2.33
C GLN A 489 0.95 -25.27 3.16
N ILE A 490 0.04 -24.67 3.94
CA ILE A 490 0.33 -23.53 4.81
C ILE A 490 1.35 -23.92 5.90
N ALA A 491 1.10 -25.04 6.58
CA ALA A 491 1.95 -25.52 7.67
C ALA A 491 3.33 -25.99 7.20
N ALA A 492 3.45 -26.49 5.97
CA ALA A 492 4.74 -26.84 5.37
C ALA A 492 5.50 -25.62 4.85
N ALA A 493 4.79 -24.60 4.35
CA ALA A 493 5.42 -23.44 3.71
C ALA A 493 5.90 -22.40 4.70
N ILE A 494 5.14 -22.10 5.75
CA ILE A 494 5.41 -20.96 6.64
C ILE A 494 6.16 -21.45 7.87
N ASP A 495 7.30 -20.83 8.18
CA ASP A 495 8.05 -21.14 9.40
C ASP A 495 7.68 -20.18 10.54
N VAL A 496 7.58 -18.88 10.26
CA VAL A 496 7.43 -17.83 11.28
C VAL A 496 6.37 -16.80 10.89
N ILE A 497 5.54 -16.43 11.85
CA ILE A 497 4.62 -15.29 11.77
C ILE A 497 5.11 -14.18 12.69
N ILE A 498 5.34 -13.00 12.14
CA ILE A 498 5.66 -11.78 12.91
C ILE A 498 4.41 -10.91 12.89
N HIS A 499 3.71 -10.80 14.00
CA HIS A 499 2.47 -10.03 14.10
C HIS A 499 2.71 -8.65 14.71
N GLN A 500 2.17 -7.62 14.06
CA GLN A 500 2.36 -6.22 14.44
C GLN A 500 1.02 -5.49 14.59
N SER A 501 0.91 -4.70 15.65
CA SER A 501 -0.30 -3.95 16.00
C SER A 501 0.00 -2.46 16.15
N ARG A 502 -0.95 -1.61 15.74
CA ARG A 502 -0.98 -0.18 16.07
C ARG A 502 -1.84 0.02 17.31
N PHE A 503 -1.28 0.67 18.30
CA PHE A 503 -1.93 0.96 19.56
C PHE A 503 -2.61 2.33 19.56
N SER A 504 -3.45 2.58 20.57
CA SER A 504 -4.23 3.81 20.71
C SER A 504 -3.37 5.07 20.86
N ASP A 505 -2.15 4.95 21.38
CA ASP A 505 -1.20 6.05 21.51
C ASP A 505 -0.51 6.41 20.17
N GLY A 506 -0.77 5.63 19.11
CA GLY A 506 -0.13 5.74 17.80
C GLY A 506 1.11 4.85 17.65
N SER A 507 1.60 4.24 18.73
CA SER A 507 2.77 3.38 18.68
C SER A 507 2.49 2.10 17.89
N ARG A 508 3.49 1.67 17.13
CA ARG A 508 3.46 0.43 16.34
C ARG A 508 4.42 -0.55 17.01
N ARG A 509 3.94 -1.72 17.41
CA ARG A 509 4.78 -2.72 18.09
C ARG A 509 4.53 -4.10 17.49
N ILE A 510 5.60 -4.87 17.34
CA ILE A 510 5.49 -6.31 17.15
C ILE A 510 4.90 -6.86 18.44
N THR A 511 3.77 -7.56 18.36
CA THR A 511 3.08 -8.10 19.54
C THR A 511 3.30 -9.59 19.69
N HIS A 512 3.54 -10.31 18.59
CA HIS A 512 3.82 -11.74 18.60
C HIS A 512 4.89 -12.07 17.57
N VAL A 513 5.80 -12.97 17.93
CA VAL A 513 6.64 -13.72 17.01
C VAL A 513 6.36 -15.19 17.29
N THR A 514 5.81 -15.88 16.30
CA THR A 514 5.19 -17.20 16.48
C THR A 514 5.76 -18.18 15.46
N GLU A 515 6.21 -19.35 15.89
CA GLU A 515 6.58 -20.46 15.01
C GLU A 515 5.31 -21.22 14.57
N VAL A 516 5.27 -21.63 13.30
CA VAL A 516 4.30 -22.60 12.80
C VAL A 516 4.91 -24.00 12.97
N ALA A 517 4.42 -24.77 13.94
CA ALA A 517 5.06 -26.01 14.39
C ALA A 517 4.65 -27.26 13.59
N GLY A 518 3.70 -27.12 12.66
CA GLY A 518 3.16 -28.19 11.82
C GLY A 518 1.65 -28.35 12.00
N MET A 519 1.16 -29.59 11.88
CA MET A 519 -0.25 -29.93 12.08
C MET A 519 -0.44 -31.08 13.06
N GLU A 520 -1.46 -30.96 13.91
CA GLU A 520 -2.01 -32.04 14.72
C GLU A 520 -3.45 -32.31 14.26
N GLY A 521 -3.64 -33.43 13.55
CA GLY A 521 -4.91 -33.73 12.89
C GLY A 521 -5.22 -32.68 11.83
N GLU A 522 -6.30 -31.90 12.04
CA GLU A 522 -6.79 -30.87 11.11
C GLU A 522 -6.39 -29.44 11.53
N VAL A 523 -5.62 -29.30 12.61
CA VAL A 523 -5.29 -28.00 13.22
C VAL A 523 -3.81 -27.71 13.04
N ILE A 524 -3.50 -26.53 12.49
CA ILE A 524 -2.13 -26.01 12.43
C ILE A 524 -1.72 -25.57 13.85
N THR A 525 -0.60 -26.07 14.32
CA THR A 525 -0.06 -25.75 15.65
C THR A 525 0.84 -24.53 15.58
N LEU A 526 0.69 -23.66 16.57
CA LEU A 526 1.42 -22.40 16.69
C LEU A 526 2.12 -22.36 18.04
N GLN A 527 3.36 -21.90 18.08
CA GLN A 527 4.13 -21.74 19.31
C GLN A 527 4.70 -20.33 19.38
N ASP A 528 4.24 -19.54 20.35
CA ASP A 528 4.76 -18.19 20.55
C ASP A 528 6.19 -18.25 21.09
N ILE A 529 7.07 -17.43 20.50
CA ILE A 529 8.47 -17.27 20.87
C ILE A 529 8.61 -15.99 21.70
N PHE A 530 8.06 -14.88 21.18
CA PHE A 530 8.05 -13.58 21.84
C PHE A 530 6.63 -13.02 21.86
N THR A 531 6.22 -12.48 23.00
CA THR A 531 4.92 -11.80 23.15
C THR A 531 5.10 -10.43 23.80
N PHE A 532 4.30 -9.45 23.40
CA PHE A 532 4.24 -8.17 24.09
C PHE A 532 3.11 -8.18 25.12
N LYS A 533 3.44 -7.98 26.39
CA LYS A 533 2.46 -7.81 27.46
C LYS A 533 2.28 -6.33 27.78
N GLN A 534 1.10 -5.81 27.52
CA GLN A 534 0.70 -4.48 27.95
C GLN A 534 0.46 -4.48 29.47
N GLU A 535 1.14 -3.58 30.18
CA GLU A 535 1.08 -3.46 31.64
C GLU A 535 0.29 -2.23 32.10
N GLY A 536 -0.04 -1.32 31.17
CA GLY A 536 -0.90 -0.17 31.45
C GLY A 536 -0.61 1.01 30.53
N PHE A 537 -0.80 2.21 31.08
CA PHE A 537 -0.51 3.49 30.44
C PHE A 537 0.30 4.36 31.40
N ASP A 538 1.15 5.23 30.87
CA ASP A 538 1.81 6.28 31.67
C ASP A 538 0.89 7.50 31.87
N ASP A 539 1.38 8.50 32.61
CA ASP A 539 0.66 9.74 32.91
C ASP A 539 0.28 10.55 31.66
N GLN A 540 0.91 10.28 30.51
CA GLN A 540 0.63 10.93 29.22
C GLN A 540 -0.26 10.06 28.32
N GLY A 541 -0.76 8.93 28.82
CA GLY A 541 -1.60 7.99 28.06
C GLY A 541 -0.82 7.15 27.05
N LYS A 542 0.51 7.09 27.14
CA LYS A 542 1.35 6.22 26.30
C LYS A 542 1.36 4.81 26.87
N ILE A 543 1.42 3.82 26.00
CA ILE A 543 1.36 2.42 26.42
C ILE A 543 2.65 1.98 27.11
N LEU A 544 2.49 1.39 28.29
CA LEU A 544 3.52 0.67 29.03
C LEU A 544 3.36 -0.82 28.81
N GLY A 545 4.48 -1.52 28.67
CA GLY A 545 4.51 -2.96 28.53
C GLY A 545 5.90 -3.47 28.22
N ARG A 546 6.06 -4.78 28.29
CA ARG A 546 7.34 -5.46 28.08
C ARG A 546 7.20 -6.64 27.14
N TYR A 547 8.31 -6.94 26.48
CA TYR A 547 8.46 -8.16 25.69
C TYR A 547 8.80 -9.32 26.62
N VAL A 548 8.06 -10.42 26.47
CA VAL A 548 8.25 -11.64 27.26
C VAL A 548 8.56 -12.78 26.29
N PRO A 549 9.78 -13.36 26.34
CA PRO A 549 10.05 -14.61 25.67
C PRO A 549 9.30 -15.74 26.36
N SER A 550 8.85 -16.74 25.60
CA SER A 550 8.10 -17.87 26.16
C SER A 550 8.99 -18.95 26.80
N GLY A 551 10.32 -18.84 26.68
CA GLY A 551 11.25 -19.92 26.99
C GLY A 551 11.41 -20.96 25.87
N PHE A 552 10.56 -20.91 24.85
CA PHE A 552 10.61 -21.83 23.71
C PHE A 552 11.72 -21.43 22.74
N VAL A 553 12.57 -22.39 22.37
CA VAL A 553 13.61 -22.24 21.37
C VAL A 553 13.18 -22.98 20.09
N PRO A 554 13.05 -22.29 18.95
CA PRO A 554 12.68 -22.95 17.69
C PRO A 554 13.67 -24.02 17.28
N ARG A 555 13.17 -25.13 16.69
CA ARG A 555 14.00 -26.29 16.34
C ARG A 555 15.17 -25.94 15.44
N PHE A 556 14.94 -25.09 14.43
CA PHE A 556 16.00 -24.66 13.52
C PHE A 556 17.11 -23.89 14.25
N TYR A 557 16.77 -23.16 15.32
CA TYR A 557 17.72 -22.37 16.09
C TYR A 557 18.65 -23.28 16.92
N GLU A 558 18.10 -24.36 17.48
CA GLU A 558 18.91 -25.41 18.12
C GLU A 558 19.82 -26.10 17.11
N ASP A 559 19.33 -26.38 15.91
CA ASP A 559 20.11 -27.05 14.86
C ASP A 559 21.28 -26.17 14.38
N LEU A 560 21.09 -24.86 14.28
CA LEU A 560 22.17 -23.92 14.00
C LEU A 560 23.26 -23.99 15.08
N GLN A 561 22.87 -24.01 16.35
CA GLN A 561 23.81 -24.17 17.46
C GLN A 561 24.57 -25.50 17.38
N ARG A 562 23.88 -26.62 17.14
CA ARG A 562 24.50 -27.96 16.99
C ARG A 562 25.50 -28.00 15.84
N ARG A 563 25.25 -27.23 14.77
CA ARG A 563 26.16 -27.07 13.62
C ARG A 563 27.32 -26.11 13.88
N GLY A 564 27.42 -25.54 15.08
CA GLY A 564 28.47 -24.59 15.47
C GLY A 564 28.28 -23.19 14.90
N ILE A 565 27.11 -22.87 14.36
CA ILE A 565 26.79 -21.50 13.94
C ILE A 565 26.51 -20.69 15.22
N PRO A 566 27.17 -19.54 15.42
CA PRO A 566 26.99 -18.74 16.62
C PRO A 566 25.57 -18.21 16.68
N VAL A 567 24.88 -18.54 17.78
CA VAL A 567 23.50 -18.10 18.03
C VAL A 567 23.34 -17.66 19.49
N ASN A 568 22.53 -16.62 19.73
CA ASN A 568 22.33 -16.03 21.04
C ASN A 568 21.15 -16.70 21.77
N MET A 569 21.42 -17.74 22.55
CA MET A 569 20.37 -18.44 23.32
C MET A 569 19.76 -17.62 24.46
N ASN A 570 20.39 -16.51 24.87
CA ASN A 570 19.88 -15.71 25.98
C ASN A 570 18.62 -14.94 25.61
N ILE A 571 18.35 -14.72 24.31
CA ILE A 571 17.17 -13.98 23.87
C ILE A 571 15.86 -14.68 24.24
N PHE A 572 15.87 -16.00 24.46
CA PHE A 572 14.69 -16.79 24.83
C PHE A 572 14.47 -16.91 26.34
N ARG A 573 15.35 -16.35 27.17
CA ARG A 573 15.24 -16.41 28.64
C ARG A 573 14.53 -15.16 29.15
N GLU A 574 13.62 -15.33 30.10
CA GLU A 574 12.89 -14.21 30.75
C GLU A 574 13.80 -13.33 31.62
#